data_AF-A0A2V7U1L6-F1
#
_entry.id   AF-A0A2V7U1L6-F1
#
_cell.length_a   1.000
_cell.length_b   1.000
_cell.length_c   1.000
_cell.angle_alpha   90.00
_cell.angle_beta   90.00
_cell.angle_gamma   90.00
#
_symmetry.space_group_name_H-M   'P 1'
#
loop_
_entity.id
_entity.type
_entity.pdbx_description
1 polymer ?
#
loop_
_entity_poly.entity_id
_entity_poly.type
_entity_poly.pdbx_seq_one_letter_code
_entity_poly.pdbx_strand_id
1 'polypeptide(L)'
;LGLGTYGGRVNTVAPDATASAQRDSILTTSCSVGWQNPQDEARHLAWVRAFYRDLFADTGGVPKPGEVCDGAMINHSDVDLADPQWKPCAVHTTRLSRDASAPS
;
A
#
# COMPACT_ATOMS: atom_id res chain seq x y z
N LEU A 1 -2.81 -10.80 6.31
CA LEU A 1 -2.71 -10.24 4.95
C LEU A 1 -3.97 -10.58 4.18
N GLY A 2 -4.64 -9.59 3.60
CA GLY A 2 -5.78 -9.77 2.70
C GLY A 2 -5.44 -9.25 1.30
N LEU A 3 -6.00 -9.89 0.27
CA LEU A 3 -5.87 -9.48 -1.14
C LEU A 3 -7.26 -9.33 -1.75
N GLY A 4 -7.52 -8.21 -2.40
CA GLY A 4 -8.76 -7.95 -3.14
C GLY A 4 -8.47 -7.70 -4.61
N THR A 5 -9.29 -8.25 -5.51
CA THR A 5 -9.20 -7.91 -6.94
C THR A 5 -9.56 -6.44 -7.15
N TYR A 6 -8.80 -5.76 -8.01
CA TYR A 6 -9.02 -4.37 -8.38
C TYR A 6 -8.85 -4.17 -9.90
N GLY A 7 -9.05 -2.94 -10.36
CA GLY A 7 -8.88 -2.56 -11.75
C GLY A 7 -10.15 -2.75 -12.57
N GLY A 8 -10.04 -3.43 -13.72
CA GLY A 8 -11.16 -3.57 -14.66
C GLY A 8 -11.64 -2.19 -15.14
N ARG A 9 -12.95 -1.91 -15.02
CA ARG A 9 -13.52 -0.59 -15.40
C ARG A 9 -12.97 0.58 -14.58
N VAL A 10 -12.41 0.32 -13.40
CA VAL A 10 -11.75 1.37 -12.62
C VAL A 10 -10.56 1.95 -13.40
N ASN A 11 -9.84 1.10 -14.15
CA ASN A 11 -8.64 1.45 -14.89
C ASN A 11 -8.92 2.10 -16.26
N THR A 12 -10.19 2.28 -16.62
CA THR A 12 -10.56 2.96 -17.89
C THR A 12 -10.75 4.47 -17.71
N VAL A 13 -10.64 4.98 -16.48
CA VAL A 13 -10.73 6.41 -16.15
C VAL A 13 -9.32 6.98 -16.06
N ALA A 14 -9.08 8.17 -16.62
CA ALA A 14 -7.78 8.82 -16.55
C ALA A 14 -7.37 9.12 -15.07
N PRO A 15 -6.07 8.98 -14.71
CA PRO A 15 -5.59 9.21 -13.33
C PRO A 15 -5.95 10.57 -12.73
N ASP A 16 -6.03 11.61 -13.54
CA ASP A 16 -6.30 12.99 -13.15
C ASP A 16 -7.78 13.40 -13.25
N ALA A 17 -8.63 12.54 -13.80
CA ALA A 17 -10.06 12.85 -13.97
C ALA A 17 -10.85 12.81 -12.64
N THR A 18 -10.26 12.29 -11.55
CA THR A 18 -10.88 12.20 -10.23
C THR A 18 -9.84 12.37 -9.13
N ALA A 19 -10.27 12.52 -7.88
CA ALA A 19 -9.37 12.52 -6.73
C ALA A 19 -8.73 11.14 -6.42
N SER A 20 -9.11 10.07 -7.12
CA SER A 20 -8.46 8.75 -7.01
C SER A 20 -7.59 8.51 -8.23
N ALA A 21 -6.28 8.61 -8.00
CA ALA A 21 -5.27 8.53 -9.06
C ALA A 21 -4.81 7.10 -9.37
N GLN A 22 -5.16 6.12 -8.52
CA GLN A 22 -4.95 4.69 -8.77
C GLN A 22 -5.80 4.16 -9.94
N ARG A 23 -5.24 4.07 -11.16
CA ARG A 23 -6.02 3.74 -12.38
C ARG A 23 -5.44 2.63 -13.24
N ASP A 24 -4.56 1.84 -12.68
CA ASP A 24 -3.86 0.77 -13.39
C ASP A 24 -3.49 -0.37 -12.45
N SER A 25 -3.89 -0.33 -11.18
CA SER A 25 -3.74 -1.45 -10.24
C SER A 25 -4.65 -2.63 -10.55
N ILE A 26 -4.20 -3.87 -10.29
CA ILE A 26 -5.01 -5.10 -10.44
C ILE A 26 -5.40 -5.76 -9.11
N LEU A 27 -4.76 -5.37 -8.00
CA LEU A 27 -5.03 -5.90 -6.66
C LEU A 27 -4.93 -4.78 -5.63
N THR A 28 -5.68 -4.90 -4.54
CA THR A 28 -5.43 -4.18 -3.29
C THR A 28 -4.93 -5.17 -2.24
N THR A 29 -4.09 -4.69 -1.33
CA THR A 29 -3.51 -5.49 -0.25
C THR A 29 -3.81 -4.83 1.09
N SER A 30 -4.23 -5.62 2.08
CA SER A 30 -4.47 -5.14 3.44
C SER A 30 -3.66 -5.91 4.48
N CYS A 31 -3.03 -5.18 5.38
CA CYS A 31 -2.35 -5.72 6.55
C CYS A 31 -3.15 -5.30 7.78
N SER A 32 -3.83 -6.26 8.41
CA SER A 32 -4.63 -6.00 9.61
C SER A 32 -4.29 -7.05 10.65
N VAL A 33 -4.27 -6.60 11.90
CA VAL A 33 -4.08 -7.44 13.08
C VAL A 33 -5.19 -7.11 14.07
N GLY A 34 -5.73 -8.14 14.71
CA GLY A 34 -6.71 -7.99 15.77
C GLY A 34 -6.23 -8.69 17.02
N TRP A 35 -6.64 -8.17 18.17
CA TRP A 35 -6.41 -8.77 19.49
C TRP A 35 -7.70 -8.65 20.32
N GLN A 36 -7.86 -9.55 21.30
CA GLN A 36 -9.04 -9.55 22.18
C GLN A 36 -8.75 -8.87 23.53
N ASN A 37 -7.57 -9.13 24.10
CA ASN A 37 -7.15 -8.52 25.36
C ASN A 37 -6.43 -7.19 25.09
N PRO A 38 -6.90 -6.05 25.61
CA PRO A 38 -6.24 -4.74 25.43
C PRO A 38 -4.75 -4.72 25.80
N GLN A 39 -4.32 -5.56 26.75
CA GLN A 39 -2.91 -5.67 27.15
C GLN A 39 -1.99 -6.19 26.03
N ASP A 40 -2.56 -6.85 25.02
CA ASP A 40 -1.82 -7.41 23.89
C ASP A 40 -1.60 -6.41 22.75
N GLU A 41 -2.19 -5.21 22.81
CA GLU A 41 -2.15 -4.20 21.76
C GLU A 41 -0.71 -3.93 21.27
N ALA A 42 0.20 -3.59 22.19
CA ALA A 42 1.57 -3.21 21.84
C ALA A 42 2.30 -4.33 21.10
N ARG A 43 2.07 -5.59 21.49
CA ARG A 43 2.66 -6.78 20.84
C ARG A 43 2.15 -6.94 19.42
N HIS A 44 0.84 -6.80 19.20
CA HIS A 44 0.22 -6.97 17.89
C HIS A 44 0.57 -5.81 16.95
N LEU A 45 0.59 -4.58 17.45
CA LEU A 45 1.05 -3.42 16.69
C LEU A 45 2.52 -3.54 16.28
N ALA A 46 3.41 -3.98 17.18
CA ALA A 46 4.80 -4.21 16.85
C ALA A 46 4.95 -5.28 15.75
N TRP A 47 4.17 -6.36 15.83
CA TRP A 47 4.19 -7.42 14.83
C TRP A 47 3.72 -6.93 13.45
N VAL A 48 2.58 -6.24 13.36
CA VAL A 48 2.05 -5.81 12.05
C VAL A 48 2.94 -4.76 11.39
N ARG A 49 3.55 -3.86 12.18
CA ARG A 49 4.55 -2.89 11.70
C ARG A 49 5.79 -3.57 11.12
N ALA A 50 6.33 -4.56 11.84
CA ALA A 50 7.46 -5.34 11.36
C ALA A 50 7.11 -6.09 10.07
N PHE A 51 5.98 -6.80 10.06
CA PHE A 51 5.49 -7.52 8.88
C PHE A 51 5.31 -6.60 7.67
N TYR A 52 4.68 -5.44 7.84
CA TYR A 52 4.47 -4.47 6.76
C TYR A 52 5.78 -3.94 6.21
N ARG A 53 6.72 -3.56 7.08
CA ARG A 53 8.05 -3.09 6.68
C ARG A 53 8.80 -4.17 5.91
N ASP A 54 8.76 -5.41 6.38
CA ASP A 54 9.48 -6.52 5.75
C ASP A 54 8.84 -6.89 4.40
N LEU A 55 7.51 -6.78 4.26
CA LEU A 55 6.80 -6.95 2.99
C LEU A 55 7.24 -5.94 1.92
N PHE A 56 7.61 -4.73 2.35
CA PHE A 56 8.03 -3.64 1.47
C PHE A 56 9.52 -3.28 1.67
N ALA A 57 10.35 -4.24 2.08
CA ALA A 57 11.76 -4.00 2.39
C ALA A 57 12.51 -3.35 1.22
N ASP A 58 12.25 -3.81 -0.01
CA ASP A 58 12.90 -3.34 -1.24
C ASP A 58 12.52 -1.89 -1.60
N THR A 59 11.44 -1.37 -1.03
CA THR A 59 10.95 0.01 -1.26
C THR A 59 11.08 0.90 -0.02
N GLY A 60 11.87 0.47 0.97
CA GLY A 60 12.12 1.25 2.19
C GLY A 60 11.05 1.07 3.29
N GLY A 61 10.33 -0.05 3.27
CA GLY A 61 9.36 -0.40 4.31
C GLY A 61 7.94 0.13 4.07
N VAL A 62 7.69 0.73 2.91
CA VAL A 62 6.37 1.23 2.49
C VAL A 62 6.12 0.88 1.02
N PRO A 63 4.86 0.72 0.57
CA PRO A 63 4.53 0.51 -0.83
C PRO A 63 4.87 1.78 -1.61
N LYS A 64 6.12 1.97 -2.02
CA LYS A 64 6.51 3.18 -2.72
C LYS A 64 5.91 3.19 -4.14
N PRO A 65 5.40 4.34 -4.60
CA PRO A 65 5.06 4.60 -6.01
C PRO A 65 6.17 4.19 -6.98
N GLY A 66 5.86 3.29 -7.90
CA GLY A 66 6.81 2.74 -8.86
C GLY A 66 6.23 1.62 -9.74
N GLU A 67 7.08 0.66 -10.10
CA GLU A 67 6.73 -0.43 -11.02
C GLU A 67 5.81 -1.49 -10.37
N VAL A 68 6.03 -1.80 -9.09
CA VAL A 68 5.41 -2.93 -8.40
C VAL A 68 4.22 -2.54 -7.53
N CYS A 69 4.27 -1.35 -6.97
CA CYS A 69 3.24 -0.79 -6.11
C CYS A 69 3.01 0.62 -6.58
N ASP A 70 1.91 1.23 -6.16
CA ASP A 70 1.96 2.68 -6.06
C ASP A 70 1.36 3.14 -4.68
N GLY A 71 2.08 3.31 -3.58
CA GLY A 71 1.45 3.90 -2.36
C GLY A 71 0.24 3.15 -1.74
N ALA A 72 -0.65 3.95 -1.12
CA ALA A 72 -1.77 3.49 -0.30
C ALA A 72 -3.08 4.22 -0.64
N MET A 73 -4.21 3.62 -0.26
CA MET A 73 -5.53 4.23 -0.45
C MET A 73 -5.96 5.02 0.79
N ILE A 74 -6.48 6.23 0.58
CA ILE A 74 -6.83 7.16 1.68
C ILE A 74 -7.93 6.63 2.61
N ASN A 75 -8.81 5.75 2.13
CA ASN A 75 -9.85 5.09 2.93
C ASN A 75 -9.27 4.05 3.91
N HIS A 76 -8.00 3.70 3.78
CA HIS A 76 -7.25 2.84 4.69
C HIS A 76 -6.10 3.64 5.30
N SER A 77 -6.46 4.68 6.06
CA SER A 77 -5.51 5.58 6.69
C SER A 77 -4.62 4.86 7.70
N ASP A 78 -3.31 5.07 7.58
CA ASP A 78 -2.30 4.58 8.51
C ASP A 78 -1.39 5.75 8.90
N VAL A 79 -1.36 6.07 10.20
CA VAL A 79 -0.58 7.18 10.74
C VAL A 79 0.92 6.87 10.73
N ASP A 80 1.31 5.59 10.71
CA ASP A 80 2.72 5.19 10.64
C ASP A 80 3.32 5.61 9.28
N LEU A 81 2.49 5.76 8.23
CA LEU A 81 2.89 6.34 6.95
C LEU A 81 3.14 7.85 6.99
N ALA A 82 3.06 8.51 8.15
CA ALA A 82 3.51 9.89 8.37
C ALA A 82 4.63 9.99 9.41
N ASP A 83 4.90 8.92 10.16
CA ASP A 83 5.84 8.90 11.27
C ASP A 83 7.29 8.65 10.77
N PRO A 84 8.24 9.57 11.04
CA PRO A 84 9.65 9.38 10.71
C PRO A 84 10.28 8.14 11.35
N GLN A 85 9.78 7.66 12.49
CA GLN A 85 10.25 6.43 13.13
C GLN A 85 10.00 5.20 12.25
N TRP A 86 8.94 5.24 11.43
CA TRP A 86 8.52 4.16 10.55
C TRP A 86 8.79 4.47 9.07
N LYS A 87 9.38 5.64 8.76
CA LYS A 87 9.78 6.06 7.41
C LYS A 87 11.29 6.23 7.24
N PRO A 88 11.78 5.83 6.06
CA PRO A 88 12.70 6.63 5.27
C PRO A 88 11.99 7.07 3.97
N CYS A 89 11.65 8.36 3.87
CA CYS A 89 11.09 9.09 2.71
C CYS A 89 9.56 9.09 2.44
N ALA A 90 9.11 10.20 1.83
CA ALA A 90 7.74 10.69 1.72
C ALA A 90 6.91 10.10 0.54
N VAL A 91 5.59 10.39 0.59
CA VAL A 91 4.38 9.76 -0.02
C VAL A 91 4.16 9.97 -1.56
N HIS A 92 3.38 9.10 -2.26
CA HIS A 92 2.25 9.40 -3.23
C HIS A 92 1.73 8.27 -4.23
N THR A 93 0.56 7.61 -4.01
CA THR A 93 -0.44 6.99 -5.00
C THR A 93 -0.15 5.62 -5.73
N THR A 94 -1.17 4.71 -6.11
CA THR A 94 -1.22 3.18 -6.57
C THR A 94 -1.54 2.63 -8.00
N ARG A 95 -0.54 1.96 -8.62
CA ARG A 95 -0.37 1.40 -9.98
C ARG A 95 0.26 0.03 -9.85
N LEU A 96 -0.42 -0.96 -10.40
CA LEU A 96 0.07 -2.32 -10.59
C LEU A 96 -0.38 -2.70 -12.01
N SER A 97 0.32 -2.15 -13.01
CA SER A 97 -0.02 -2.40 -14.42
C SER A 97 0.30 -3.83 -14.83
N ARG A 98 -0.58 -4.40 -15.66
CA ARG A 98 -0.22 -5.54 -16.51
C ARG A 98 0.98 -5.12 -17.36
N ASP A 99 1.99 -5.97 -17.36
CA ASP A 99 3.15 -6.00 -18.25
C ASP A 99 4.37 -5.13 -17.91
N ALA A 100 5.39 -5.83 -17.41
CA ALA A 100 6.80 -5.54 -17.55
C ALA A 100 7.32 -6.07 -18.90
N SER A 101 6.89 -5.46 -20.01
CA SER A 101 7.50 -5.69 -21.33
C SER A 101 8.11 -4.39 -21.90
N ALA A 102 9.39 -4.52 -22.27
CA ALA A 102 10.42 -3.49 -22.41
C ALA A 102 10.34 -2.64 -23.71
N PRO A 103 11.20 -1.60 -23.90
CA PRO A 103 11.01 -0.54 -24.88
C PRO A 103 11.58 -0.87 -26.28
N SER A 104 10.90 -0.38 -27.32
CA SER A 104 11.41 0.33 -28.52
C SER A 104 10.22 0.81 -29.33
#